data_AF-Q46QZ0-F1
#
_entry.id   AF-Q46QZ0-F1
#
_cell.length_a   1.000
_cell.length_b   1.000
_cell.length_c   1.000
_cell.angle_alpha   90.00
_cell.angle_beta   90.00
_cell.angle_gamma   90.00
#
_symmetry.space_group_name_H-M   'P 1'
#
loop_
_entity.id
_entity.type
_entity.pdbx_description
1 polymer ?
#
loop_
_entity_poly.entity_id
_entity_poly.type
_entity_poly.pdbx_seq_one_letter_code
_entity_poly.pdbx_strand_id
1 'polypeptide(L)'
;MTTLSPIEGMLQQLRGLAQTAAGTSSQAAAPAASGGFAGELQRSLSRINATQERAYGLSEAFELGKPGVALNDVMIELQKANVSFQTGVQVRNRLVQAYQEMMNMPV
;
A
#
# COMPACT_ATOMS: atom_id res chain seq x y z
N MET A 1 -23.72 -10.48 -37.54
CA MET A 1 -22.27 -10.75 -37.47
C MET A 1 -21.90 -10.85 -35.99
N THR A 2 -21.39 -12.01 -35.63
CA THR A 2 -21.04 -12.48 -34.29
C THR A 2 -19.78 -11.79 -33.76
N THR A 3 -19.77 -11.38 -32.48
CA THR A 3 -18.62 -11.36 -31.52
C THR A 3 -18.93 -10.48 -30.28
N LEU A 4 -19.94 -10.84 -29.48
CA LEU A 4 -20.14 -10.28 -28.13
C LEU A 4 -19.44 -11.10 -27.03
N SER A 5 -18.59 -12.07 -27.40
CA SER A 5 -17.94 -13.02 -26.46
C SER A 5 -16.91 -12.47 -25.45
N PRO A 6 -16.23 -11.31 -25.58
CA PRO A 6 -15.21 -10.97 -24.59
C PRO A 6 -15.80 -10.55 -23.22
N ILE A 7 -17.08 -10.17 -23.15
CA ILE A 7 -17.70 -9.73 -21.89
C ILE A 7 -18.00 -10.94 -20.97
N GLU A 8 -18.36 -12.09 -21.54
CA GLU A 8 -18.68 -13.30 -20.75
C GLU A 8 -17.45 -13.87 -20.04
N GLY A 9 -16.28 -13.83 -20.69
CA GLY A 9 -15.01 -14.26 -20.08
C GLY A 9 -14.58 -13.37 -18.90
N MET A 10 -14.80 -12.06 -19.00
CA MET A 10 -14.43 -11.12 -17.93
C MET A 10 -15.29 -11.30 -16.66
N LEU A 11 -16.56 -11.66 -16.81
CA LEU A 11 -17.44 -11.96 -15.67
C LEU A 11 -17.07 -13.28 -14.98
N GLN A 12 -16.58 -14.28 -15.72
CA GLN A 12 -16.05 -15.51 -15.12
C GLN A 12 -14.73 -15.27 -14.37
N GLN A 13 -13.86 -14.41 -14.88
CA GLN A 13 -12.61 -14.04 -14.20
C GLN A 13 -12.87 -13.30 -12.88
N LEU A 14 -13.85 -12.39 -12.84
CA LEU A 14 -14.25 -11.70 -11.61
C LEU A 14 -14.83 -12.65 -10.55
N ARG A 15 -15.55 -13.72 -10.94
CA ARG A 15 -16.02 -14.74 -10.00
C ARG A 15 -14.89 -15.59 -9.43
N GLY A 16 -13.87 -15.90 -10.23
CA GLY A 16 -12.67 -16.62 -9.74
C GLY A 16 -11.92 -15.82 -8.67
N LEU A 17 -11.77 -14.51 -8.87
CA LEU A 17 -11.12 -13.63 -7.89
C LEU A 17 -11.98 -13.44 -6.62
N ALA A 18 -13.31 -13.36 -6.74
CA ALA A 18 -14.20 -13.25 -5.58
C ALA A 18 -14.12 -14.48 -4.65
N GLN A 19 -13.89 -15.68 -5.20
CA GLN A 19 -13.70 -16.89 -4.38
C GLN A 19 -12.35 -16.90 -3.65
N THR A 20 -11.31 -16.26 -4.21
CA THR A 20 -10.04 -16.07 -3.49
C THR A 20 -10.13 -15.03 -2.38
N ALA A 21 -11.07 -14.06 -2.50
CA ALA A 21 -11.26 -13.00 -1.51
C ALA A 21 -12.23 -13.38 -0.37
N ALA A 22 -13.11 -14.37 -0.57
CA ALA A 22 -14.16 -14.73 0.40
C ALA A 22 -13.87 -15.99 1.24
N GLY A 23 -12.59 -16.25 1.55
CA GLY A 23 -12.16 -16.99 2.74
C GLY A 23 -12.85 -18.33 3.03
N THR A 24 -12.33 -19.42 2.48
CA THR A 24 -12.35 -20.79 3.06
C THR A 24 -11.64 -21.69 2.05
N SER A 25 -10.42 -22.14 2.30
CA SER A 25 -10.21 -23.36 3.08
C SER A 25 -8.71 -23.66 3.18
N SER A 26 -8.35 -24.34 4.28
CA SER A 26 -7.07 -24.96 4.58
C SER A 26 -6.11 -24.13 5.43
N GLN A 27 -6.44 -24.15 6.73
CA GLN A 27 -5.53 -24.36 7.85
C GLN A 27 -4.19 -24.99 7.41
N ALA A 28 -3.16 -24.16 7.24
CA ALA A 28 -1.76 -24.56 7.19
C ALA A 28 -1.01 -23.56 8.06
N ALA A 29 -0.38 -24.09 9.11
CA ALA A 29 0.60 -23.48 10.00
C ALA A 29 0.60 -21.95 10.06
N ALA A 30 0.24 -21.39 11.22
CA ALA A 30 0.55 -20.00 11.57
C ALA A 30 1.97 -19.69 11.07
N PRO A 31 2.15 -18.79 10.08
CA PRO A 31 3.48 -18.56 9.56
C PRO A 31 4.28 -17.99 10.71
N ALA A 32 5.26 -18.78 11.14
CA ALA A 32 6.25 -18.41 12.12
C ALA A 32 6.73 -16.99 11.82
N ALA A 33 6.46 -16.07 12.74
CA ALA A 33 7.06 -14.74 12.77
C ALA A 33 7.11 -13.95 11.44
N SER A 34 6.08 -14.02 10.59
CA SER A 34 5.83 -12.96 9.58
C SER A 34 5.61 -11.57 10.25
N GLY A 35 5.59 -11.52 11.57
CA GLY A 35 5.49 -10.34 12.43
C GLY A 35 6.82 -9.82 13.01
N GLY A 36 7.99 -10.26 12.52
CA GLY A 36 9.26 -9.63 12.91
C GLY A 36 9.35 -8.16 12.48
N PHE A 37 10.37 -7.44 12.96
CA PHE A 37 10.60 -6.02 12.59
C PHE A 37 10.61 -5.79 11.07
N ALA A 38 11.19 -6.71 10.29
CA ALA A 38 11.17 -6.62 8.83
C ALA A 38 9.76 -6.69 8.23
N GLY A 39 8.89 -7.56 8.76
CA GLY A 39 7.50 -7.65 8.33
C GLY A 39 6.70 -6.40 8.71
N GLU A 40 6.94 -5.83 9.89
CA GLU A 40 6.30 -4.59 10.29
C GLU A 40 6.82 -3.38 9.51
N LEU A 41 8.11 -3.33 9.21
CA LEU A 41 8.69 -2.31 8.33
C LEU A 41 8.07 -2.38 6.92
N GLN A 42 7.88 -3.58 6.38
CA GLN A 42 7.21 -3.75 5.08
C GLN A 42 5.76 -3.27 5.12
N ARG A 43 5.01 -3.61 6.17
CA ARG A 43 3.64 -3.09 6.36
C ARG A 43 3.62 -1.57 6.48
N SER A 44 4.57 -0.99 7.21
CA SER A 44 4.72 0.46 7.36
C SER A 44 4.98 1.12 6.01
N LEU A 45 5.89 0.56 5.20
CA LEU A 45 6.17 1.05 3.86
C LEU A 45 4.94 0.97 2.94
N SER A 46 4.18 -0.13 2.99
CA SER A 46 2.91 -0.25 2.27
C SER A 46 1.88 0.80 2.70
N ARG A 47 1.80 1.14 4.00
CA ARG A 47 0.94 2.23 4.49
C ARG A 47 1.38 3.59 3.95
N ILE A 48 2.69 3.88 3.94
CA ILE A 48 3.23 5.12 3.37
C ILE A 48 2.88 5.22 1.88
N ASN A 49 3.03 4.12 1.12
CA ASN A 49 2.62 4.08 -0.29
C ASN A 49 1.12 4.36 -0.46
N ALA A 50 0.27 3.68 0.32
CA ALA A 50 -1.18 3.88 0.26
C ALA A 50 -1.59 5.33 0.59
N THR A 51 -0.91 5.99 1.54
CA THR A 51 -1.18 7.42 1.83
C THR A 51 -0.78 8.32 0.67
N GLN A 52 0.32 8.03 -0.02
CA GLN A 52 0.75 8.79 -1.20
C GLN A 52 -0.22 8.60 -2.37
N GLU A 53 -0.58 7.36 -2.71
CA GLU A 53 -1.54 7.06 -3.77
C GLU A 53 -2.89 7.72 -3.53
N ARG A 54 -3.37 7.69 -2.27
CA ARG A 54 -4.59 8.40 -1.88
C ARG A 54 -4.47 9.90 -2.09
N ALA A 55 -3.37 10.52 -1.65
CA ALA A 55 -3.17 11.95 -1.81
C ALA A 55 -3.11 12.37 -3.29
N TYR A 56 -2.38 11.63 -4.12
CA TYR A 56 -2.30 11.90 -5.55
C TYR A 56 -3.64 11.66 -6.26
N GLY A 57 -4.34 10.56 -5.94
CA GLY A 57 -5.64 10.28 -6.52
C GLY A 57 -6.70 11.32 -6.16
N LEU A 58 -6.69 11.84 -4.93
CA LEU A 58 -7.55 12.98 -4.56
C LEU A 58 -7.14 14.27 -5.27
N SER A 59 -5.84 14.52 -5.41
CA SER A 59 -5.33 15.72 -6.11
C SER A 59 -5.78 15.73 -7.56
N GLU A 60 -5.58 14.62 -8.27
CA GLU A 60 -6.05 14.44 -9.65
C GLU A 60 -7.58 14.58 -9.74
N ALA A 61 -8.31 13.94 -8.82
CA ALA A 61 -9.77 14.03 -8.80
C ALA A 61 -10.27 15.47 -8.60
N PHE A 62 -9.58 16.26 -7.79
CA PHE A 62 -9.87 17.67 -7.59
C PHE A 62 -9.53 18.51 -8.83
N GLU A 63 -8.38 18.29 -9.46
CA GLU A 63 -7.97 18.96 -10.70
C GLU A 63 -8.96 18.70 -11.85
N LEU A 64 -9.52 17.48 -11.91
CA LEU A 64 -10.57 17.10 -12.86
C LEU A 64 -11.96 17.63 -12.48
N GLY A 65 -12.12 18.31 -11.35
CA GLY A 65 -13.40 18.85 -10.87
C GLY A 65 -14.43 17.79 -10.49
N LYS A 66 -13.98 16.61 -10.01
CA LYS A 66 -14.90 15.53 -9.64
C LYS A 66 -15.82 15.96 -8.48
N PRO A 67 -17.15 15.77 -8.61
CA PRO A 67 -18.09 16.12 -7.55
C PRO A 67 -17.76 15.42 -6.23
N GLY A 68 -17.88 16.15 -5.13
CA GLY A 68 -17.65 15.63 -3.78
C GLY A 68 -16.18 15.54 -3.35
N VAL A 69 -15.22 15.92 -4.19
CA VAL A 69 -13.82 16.07 -3.78
C VAL A 69 -13.59 17.50 -3.34
N ALA A 70 -13.50 17.72 -2.04
CA ALA A 70 -13.24 19.04 -1.49
C ALA A 70 -11.74 19.29 -1.39
N LEU A 71 -11.31 20.52 -1.71
CA LEU A 71 -9.90 20.92 -1.62
C LEU A 71 -9.31 20.66 -0.22
N ASN A 72 -10.10 20.85 0.84
CA ASN A 72 -9.66 20.54 2.21
C ASN A 72 -9.26 19.07 2.38
N ASP A 73 -10.00 18.13 1.78
CA ASP A 73 -9.70 16.70 1.90
C ASP A 73 -8.40 16.37 1.16
N VAL A 74 -8.21 16.95 -0.03
CA VAL A 74 -6.96 16.84 -0.79
C VAL A 74 -5.77 17.32 0.05
N MET A 75 -5.88 18.50 0.65
CA MET A 75 -4.82 19.10 1.46
C MET A 75 -4.51 18.26 2.70
N ILE A 76 -5.53 17.72 3.37
CA ILE A 76 -5.34 16.84 4.53
C ILE A 76 -4.65 15.54 4.12
N GLU A 77 -5.02 14.92 3.00
CA GLU A 77 -4.36 13.70 2.53
C GLU A 77 -2.92 13.96 2.06
N LEU A 78 -2.65 15.09 1.41
CA LEU A 78 -1.28 15.53 1.09
C LEU A 78 -0.43 15.74 2.34
N GLN A 79 -0.99 16.38 3.38
CA GLN A 79 -0.31 16.55 4.66
C GLN A 79 -0.03 15.21 5.34
N LYS A 80 -1.00 14.29 5.35
CA LYS A 80 -0.81 12.92 5.88
C LYS A 80 0.28 12.18 5.13
N ALA A 81 0.28 12.22 3.79
CA ALA A 81 1.30 11.60 2.96
C ALA A 81 2.70 12.20 3.21
N ASN A 82 2.78 13.51 3.41
CA ASN A 82 4.05 14.17 3.73
C ASN A 82 4.61 13.71 5.10
N VAL A 83 3.77 13.69 6.14
CA VAL A 83 4.17 13.25 7.48
C VAL A 83 4.54 11.76 7.50
N SER A 84 3.77 10.92 6.82
CA SER A 84 4.07 9.48 6.73
C SER A 84 5.39 9.24 6.00
N PHE A 85 5.64 9.96 4.90
CA PHE A 85 6.90 9.90 4.17
C PHE A 85 8.10 10.37 5.01
N GLN A 86 7.98 11.51 5.71
CA GLN A 86 9.02 12.01 6.61
C GLN A 86 9.38 11.00 7.70
N THR A 87 8.36 10.35 8.28
CA THR A 87 8.56 9.27 9.25
C THR A 87 9.33 8.11 8.62
N GLY A 88 8.97 7.70 7.39
CA GLY A 88 9.70 6.68 6.63
C GLY A 88 11.16 7.03 6.38
N VAL A 89 11.46 8.30 6.05
CA VAL A 89 12.84 8.78 5.87
C VAL A 89 13.64 8.68 7.16
N GLN A 90 13.04 9.02 8.31
CA GLN A 90 13.70 8.88 9.62
C GLN A 90 14.03 7.41 9.92
N VAL A 91 13.10 6.49 9.68
CA VAL A 91 13.33 5.05 9.86
C VAL A 91 14.44 4.55 8.93
N ARG A 92 14.42 4.96 7.65
CA ARG A 92 15.48 4.64 6.67
C ARG A 92 16.84 5.11 7.16
N ASN A 93 16.94 6.36 7.62
CA ASN A 93 18.19 6.93 8.09
C ASN A 93 18.70 6.19 9.32
N ARG A 94 17.82 5.87 10.27
CA ARG A 94 18.19 5.11 11.47
C ARG A 94 18.68 3.70 11.14
N LEU A 95 18.06 3.04 10.16
CA LEU A 95 18.49 1.70 9.72
C LEU A 95 19.86 1.74 9.04
N VAL A 96 20.10 2.73 8.18
CA VAL A 96 21.42 2.94 7.55
C VAL A 96 22.49 3.26 8.60
N GLN A 97 22.19 4.10 9.58
CA GLN A 97 23.10 4.40 10.70
C GLN A 97 23.42 3.14 11.50
N ALA A 98 22.42 2.35 11.90
CA ALA A 98 22.64 1.10 12.63
C ALA A 98 23.52 0.13 11.84
N TYR A 99 23.33 0.02 10.52
CA TYR A 99 24.18 -0.79 9.66
C TYR A 99 25.64 -0.28 9.63
N GLN A 100 25.84 1.03 9.50
CA GLN A 100 27.17 1.65 9.52
C GLN A 100 27.85 1.49 10.89
N GLU A 101 27.12 1.65 11.99
CA GLU A 101 27.62 1.42 13.35
C GLU A 101 28.11 -0.01 13.51
N MET A 102 27.35 -1.01 13.04
CA MET A 102 27.77 -2.40 13.10
C MET A 102 29.04 -2.68 12.27
N MET A 103 29.16 -2.05 11.11
CA MET A 103 30.36 -2.18 10.25
C MET A 103 31.58 -1.50 10.87
N ASN A 104 31.38 -0.43 11.64
CA ASN A 104 32.44 0.31 12.31
C ASN A 104 32.75 -0.21 13.72
N MET A 105 32.05 -1.24 14.22
CA MET A 105 32.46 -1.90 15.46
C MET A 105 33.83 -2.55 15.23
N PRO A 106 34.88 -2.14 15.95
CA PRO A 106 36.12 -2.88 15.97
C PRO A 106 35.83 -4.28 16.54
N VAL A 107 36.29 -5.31 15.85
CA VAL A 107 36.36 -6.66 16.42
C VAL A 107 37.33 -6.71 17.61
#